data_AF-A0A7V0R4K2-F1
#
_entry.id   AF-A0A7V0R4K2-F1
#
_cell.length_a   1.000
_cell.length_b   1.000
_cell.length_c   1.000
_cell.angle_alpha   90.00
_cell.angle_beta   90.00
_cell.angle_gamma   90.00
#
_symmetry.space_group_name_H-M   'P 1'
#
loop_
_entity.id
_entity.type
_entity.pdbx_description
1 polymer ?
#
loop_
_entity_poly.entity_id
_entity_poly.type
_entity_poly.pdbx_seq_one_letter_code
_entity_poly.pdbx_strand_id
1 'polypeptide(L)'
;MTIRVWDYLKEYENEKHEINAAIEKVLSSGHLILGEGVNNFEKAFAGYCGLKFGIGVNSGTDALFLGLKALGIGAGDEVITVANTAVPTVSAIASTGATPRFVDIDTG
;
A
#
# COMPACT_ATOMS: atom_id res chain seq x y z
N MET A 1 -16.85 -7.95 -29.52
CA MET A 1 -15.49 -8.12 -28.98
C MET A 1 -15.32 -7.11 -27.86
N THR A 2 -15.05 -7.55 -26.62
CA THR A 2 -14.86 -6.66 -25.48
C THR A 2 -13.37 -6.43 -25.28
N ILE A 3 -12.91 -5.19 -25.39
CA ILE A 3 -11.53 -4.82 -25.07
C ILE A 3 -11.53 -4.30 -23.63
N ARG A 4 -10.77 -4.96 -22.76
CA ARG A 4 -10.61 -4.55 -21.35
C ARG A 4 -9.40 -3.63 -21.24
N VAL A 5 -9.53 -2.57 -20.45
CA VAL A 5 -8.40 -1.67 -20.12
C VAL A 5 -7.32 -2.41 -19.31
N TRP A 6 -7.74 -3.37 -18.48
CA TRP A 6 -6.87 -4.30 -17.77
C TRP A 6 -7.55 -5.67 -17.74
N ASP A 7 -6.80 -6.74 -18.06
CA ASP A 7 -7.28 -8.11 -18.02
C ASP A 7 -6.33 -8.95 -17.18
N TYR A 8 -6.85 -9.55 -16.10
CA TYR A 8 -6.08 -10.32 -15.12
C TYR A 8 -6.42 -11.81 -15.12
N LEU A 9 -7.35 -12.24 -15.99
CA LEU A 9 -7.91 -13.59 -15.90
C LEU A 9 -6.87 -14.68 -16.19
N LYS A 10 -5.88 -14.39 -17.04
CA LYS A 10 -4.85 -15.36 -17.38
C LYS A 10 -3.91 -15.59 -16.19
N GLU A 11 -3.50 -14.51 -15.53
CA GLU A 11 -2.70 -14.53 -14.31
C GLU A 11 -3.46 -15.27 -13.21
N TYR A 12 -4.74 -14.93 -13.01
CA TYR A 12 -5.58 -15.62 -12.04
C TYR A 12 -5.66 -17.13 -12.30
N GLU A 13 -5.91 -17.57 -13.53
CA GLU A 13 -6.00 -19.01 -13.82
C GLU A 13 -4.66 -19.73 -13.63
N ASN A 14 -3.53 -19.07 -13.90
CA ASN A 14 -2.19 -19.63 -13.64
C ASN A 14 -1.91 -19.79 -12.14
N GLU A 15 -2.38 -18.85 -11.31
CA GLU A 15 -2.08 -18.79 -9.87
C GLU A 15 -3.20 -19.38 -8.99
N LYS A 16 -4.33 -19.76 -9.60
CA LYS A 16 -5.58 -20.15 -8.91
C LYS A 16 -5.39 -21.21 -7.84
N HIS A 17 -4.59 -22.23 -8.13
CA HIS A 17 -4.34 -23.32 -7.19
C HIS A 17 -3.59 -22.82 -5.95
N GLU A 18 -2.59 -21.96 -6.13
CA GLU A 18 -1.80 -21.39 -5.03
C GLU A 18 -2.64 -20.42 -4.20
N ILE A 19 -3.41 -19.55 -4.85
CA ILE A 19 -4.33 -18.60 -4.19
C ILE A 19 -5.35 -19.36 -3.33
N ASN A 20 -6.00 -20.38 -3.89
CA ASN A 20 -7.00 -21.16 -3.16
C ASN A 20 -6.40 -21.90 -1.95
N ALA A 21 -5.21 -22.49 -2.11
CA ALA A 21 -4.50 -23.16 -1.01
C ALA A 21 -4.13 -22.17 0.11
N ALA A 22 -3.70 -20.94 -0.24
CA ALA A 22 -3.40 -19.90 0.74
C ALA A 22 -4.67 -19.45 1.50
N ILE A 23 -5.78 -19.26 0.80
CA ILE A 23 -7.08 -18.93 1.40
C ILE A 23 -7.52 -20.03 2.37
N GLU A 24 -7.50 -21.30 1.93
CA GLU A 24 -7.90 -22.44 2.75
C GLU A 24 -7.02 -22.55 4.01
N LYS A 25 -5.71 -22.37 3.88
CA LYS A 25 -4.78 -22.38 5.02
C LYS A 25 -5.17 -21.33 6.08
N VAL A 26 -5.51 -20.11 5.65
CA VAL A 26 -5.92 -19.04 6.58
C VAL A 26 -7.27 -19.36 7.22
N LEU A 27 -8.28 -19.73 6.43
CA LEU A 27 -9.62 -20.01 6.95
C LEU A 27 -9.64 -21.20 7.92
N SER A 28 -8.93 -22.28 7.58
CA SER A 28 -8.82 -23.46 8.44
C SER A 28 -7.98 -23.24 9.70
N SER A 29 -7.13 -22.20 9.74
CA SER A 29 -6.34 -21.86 10.94
C SER A 29 -7.17 -21.19 12.05
N GLY A 30 -8.33 -20.60 11.70
CA GLY A 30 -9.12 -19.78 12.63
C GLY A 30 -8.49 -18.42 13.00
N HIS A 31 -7.35 -18.04 12.41
CA HIS A 31 -6.63 -16.81 12.72
C HIS A 31 -6.59 -15.86 11.52
N LEU A 32 -7.59 -14.98 11.43
CA LEU A 32 -7.80 -14.11 10.25
C LEU A 32 -6.99 -12.80 10.28
N ILE A 33 -6.70 -12.25 11.46
CA ILE A 33 -6.14 -10.91 11.62
C ILE A 33 -4.76 -11.01 12.24
N LEU A 34 -3.75 -10.39 11.64
CA LEU A 34 -2.36 -10.39 12.12
C LEU A 34 -1.75 -11.80 12.28
N GLY A 35 -2.20 -12.75 11.44
CA GLY A 35 -1.69 -14.11 11.41
C GLY A 35 -0.32 -14.23 10.72
N GLU A 36 0.19 -15.46 10.69
CA GLU A 36 1.53 -15.76 10.17
C GLU A 36 1.72 -15.35 8.70
N GLY A 37 0.66 -15.41 7.89
CA GLY A 37 0.68 -14.96 6.49
C GLY A 37 1.09 -13.50 6.34
N VAL A 38 0.61 -12.62 7.23
CA VAL A 38 0.97 -11.19 7.24
C VAL A 38 2.44 -11.02 7.62
N ASN A 39 2.88 -11.63 8.73
CA ASN A 39 4.27 -11.55 9.20
C ASN A 39 5.29 -12.09 8.18
N ASN A 40 4.93 -13.17 7.47
CA ASN A 40 5.79 -13.73 6.43
C ASN A 40 5.83 -12.82 5.19
N PHE A 41 4.69 -12.25 4.79
CA PHE A 41 4.63 -11.27 3.71
C PHE A 41 5.45 -10.01 4.03
N GLU A 42 5.31 -9.44 5.23
CA GLU A 42 6.06 -8.26 5.67
C GLU A 42 7.58 -8.47 5.56
N LYS A 43 8.09 -9.62 6.02
CA LYS A 43 9.51 -9.97 5.91
C LYS A 43 9.96 -10.16 4.47
N ALA A 44 9.17 -10.89 3.67
CA ALA A 44 9.49 -11.15 2.28
C ALA A 44 9.50 -9.86 1.46
N PHE A 45 8.49 -9.00 1.66
CA PHE A 45 8.35 -7.73 0.95
C PHE A 45 9.41 -6.71 1.37
N ALA A 46 9.75 -6.63 2.66
CA ALA A 46 10.89 -5.84 3.11
C ALA A 46 12.20 -6.30 2.44
N GLY A 47 12.42 -7.61 2.39
CA GLY A 47 13.57 -8.20 1.69
C GLY A 47 13.59 -7.87 0.20
N TYR A 48 12.43 -7.96 -0.47
CA TYR A 48 12.27 -7.58 -1.89
C TYR A 48 12.62 -6.10 -2.13
N CYS A 49 12.20 -5.20 -1.23
CA CYS A 49 12.54 -3.78 -1.29
C CYS A 49 13.98 -3.46 -0.86
N GLY A 50 14.77 -4.44 -0.40
CA GLY A 50 16.11 -4.22 0.14
C GLY A 50 16.13 -3.47 1.49
N LEU A 51 15.03 -3.52 2.24
CA LEU A 51 14.86 -2.83 3.52
C LEU A 51 14.91 -3.81 4.69
N LYS A 52 15.33 -3.30 5.87
CA LYS A 52 15.40 -4.11 7.10
C LYS A 52 14.02 -4.43 7.68
N PHE A 53 13.03 -3.56 7.44
CA PHE A 53 11.70 -3.64 8.04
C PHE A 53 10.63 -3.36 6.98
N GLY A 54 9.44 -3.95 7.17
CA GLY A 54 8.23 -3.69 6.41
C GLY A 54 7.03 -3.96 7.31
N ILE A 55 6.00 -3.11 7.23
CA ILE A 55 4.79 -3.22 8.04
C ILE A 55 3.58 -3.13 7.10
N GLY A 56 2.72 -4.14 7.15
CA GLY A 56 1.47 -4.21 6.42
C GLY A 56 0.43 -3.32 7.07
N VAL A 57 -0.24 -2.52 6.24
CA VAL A 57 -1.32 -1.62 6.66
C VAL A 57 -2.50 -1.76 5.71
N ASN A 58 -3.62 -1.15 6.05
CA ASN A 58 -4.88 -1.31 5.33
C ASN A 58 -4.84 -0.77 3.88
N SER A 59 -4.09 0.30 3.60
CA SER A 59 -4.02 0.90 2.26
C SER A 59 -2.75 1.71 2.04
N GLY A 60 -2.48 2.10 0.78
CA GLY A 60 -1.41 3.04 0.46
C GLY A 60 -1.62 4.44 1.08
N THR A 61 -2.86 4.88 1.23
CA THR A 61 -3.20 6.13 1.94
C THR A 61 -2.78 6.04 3.42
N ASP A 62 -3.12 4.93 4.08
CA ASP A 62 -2.77 4.71 5.49
C ASP A 62 -1.25 4.57 5.66
N ALA A 63 -0.56 3.95 4.70
CA ALA A 63 0.90 3.86 4.71
C ALA A 63 1.56 5.24 4.72
N LEU A 64 1.11 6.14 3.85
CA LEU A 64 1.61 7.53 3.82
C LEU A 64 1.24 8.28 5.10
N PHE A 65 -0.01 8.20 5.55
CA PHE A 65 -0.46 8.88 6.76
C PHE A 65 0.33 8.43 8.00
N LEU A 66 0.46 7.11 8.22
CA LEU A 66 1.20 6.55 9.34
C LEU A 66 2.69 6.89 9.27
N GLY A 67 3.28 6.89 8.07
CA GLY A 67 4.66 7.32 7.86
C GLY A 67 4.88 8.77 8.26
N LEU A 68 4.00 9.68 7.82
CA LEU A 68 4.05 11.10 8.22
C LEU A 68 3.85 11.27 9.73
N LYS A 69 2.88 10.57 10.33
CA LYS A 69 2.65 10.61 11.78
C LYS A 69 3.85 10.09 12.58
N ALA A 70 4.52 9.04 12.10
CA ALA A 70 5.72 8.50 12.74
C ALA A 70 6.89 9.50 12.73
N LEU A 71 6.94 10.41 11.74
CA LEU A 71 7.89 11.52 11.67
C LEU A 71 7.48 12.73 12.52
N GLY A 72 6.33 12.67 13.21
CA GLY A 72 5.81 13.76 14.02
C GLY A 72 5.05 14.84 13.24
N ILE A 73 4.80 14.63 11.94
CA ILE A 73 4.16 15.64 11.08
C ILE A 73 2.70 15.86 11.50
N GLY A 74 2.28 17.13 11.49
CA GLY A 74 0.91 17.54 11.78
C GLY A 74 0.61 19.00 11.50
N ALA A 75 -0.30 19.58 12.29
CA ALA A 75 -0.77 20.95 12.10
C ALA A 75 0.38 21.97 12.18
N GLY A 76 0.45 22.86 11.20
CA GLY A 76 1.51 23.85 11.06
C GLY A 76 2.70 23.38 10.20
N ASP A 77 2.81 22.09 9.92
CA ASP A 77 3.82 21.56 9.02
C ASP A 77 3.38 21.63 7.55
N GLU A 78 4.38 21.60 6.67
CA GLU A 78 4.21 21.56 5.24
C GLU A 78 4.84 20.30 4.66
N VAL A 79 4.15 19.64 3.74
CA VAL A 79 4.66 18.44 3.05
C VAL A 79 4.65 18.67 1.55
N ILE A 80 5.82 18.57 0.93
CA ILE A 80 5.96 18.73 -0.51
C ILE A 80 5.45 17.49 -1.23
N THR A 81 4.66 17.68 -2.28
CA THR A 81 4.24 16.62 -3.21
C THR A 81 4.04 17.19 -4.61
N VAL A 82 3.95 16.33 -5.62
CA VAL A 82 3.61 16.77 -6.98
C VAL A 82 2.12 17.05 -7.13
N ALA A 83 1.76 18.06 -7.94
CA ALA A 83 0.37 18.38 -8.26
C ALA A 83 -0.32 17.27 -9.09
N ASN A 84 0.43 16.66 -10.00
CA ASN A 84 -0.02 15.54 -10.84
C ASN A 84 0.20 14.19 -10.14
N THR A 85 -0.51 13.95 -9.04
CA THR A 85 -0.53 12.66 -8.31
C THR A 85 -1.97 12.19 -8.08
N ALA A 86 -2.13 10.96 -7.63
CA ALA A 86 -3.42 10.46 -7.18
C ALA A 86 -3.85 11.11 -5.84
N VAL A 87 -5.16 11.30 -5.66
CA VAL A 87 -5.77 11.87 -4.44
C VAL A 87 -5.25 11.27 -3.12
N PRO A 88 -5.00 9.94 -3.00
CA PRO A 88 -4.42 9.33 -1.80
C PRO A 88 -3.21 10.04 -1.20
N THR A 89 -2.30 10.55 -2.04
CA THR A 89 -1.10 11.27 -1.56
C THR A 89 -1.49 12.52 -0.77
N VAL A 90 -2.39 13.33 -1.33
CA VAL A 90 -2.83 14.60 -0.73
C VAL A 90 -3.73 14.35 0.47
N SER A 91 -4.64 13.36 0.37
CA SER A 91 -5.51 12.98 1.49
C SER A 91 -4.72 12.48 2.70
N ALA A 92 -3.65 11.71 2.50
CA ALA A 92 -2.78 11.27 3.59
C ALA A 92 -2.12 12.46 4.30
N ILE A 93 -1.57 13.42 3.55
CA ILE A 93 -0.97 14.65 4.11
C ILE A 93 -2.00 15.45 4.90
N ALA A 94 -3.14 15.79 4.27
CA ALA A 94 -4.18 16.58 4.91
C ALA A 94 -4.75 15.91 6.16
N SER A 95 -4.83 14.58 6.18
CA SER A 95 -5.32 13.82 7.35
C SER A 95 -4.39 13.93 8.57
N THR A 96 -3.11 14.25 8.37
CA THR A 96 -2.20 14.55 9.51
C THR A 96 -2.45 15.92 10.14
N GLY A 97 -3.15 16.82 9.44
CA GLY A 97 -3.29 18.24 9.75
C GLY A 97 -2.25 19.14 9.05
N ALA A 98 -1.27 18.56 8.36
CA ALA A 98 -0.27 19.30 7.58
C ALA A 98 -0.84 19.88 6.28
N THR A 99 -0.14 20.88 5.75
CA THR A 99 -0.50 21.54 4.47
C THR A 99 0.30 20.95 3.30
N PRO A 100 -0.35 20.39 2.27
CA PRO A 100 0.33 20.00 1.04
C PRO A 100 0.92 21.22 0.32
N ARG A 101 2.19 21.15 -0.07
CA ARG A 101 2.85 22.13 -0.94
C ARG A 101 3.14 21.49 -2.28
N PHE A 102 2.48 21.99 -3.32
CA PHE A 102 2.56 21.42 -4.64
C PHE A 102 3.78 21.91 -5.41
N VAL A 103 4.48 20.98 -6.03
CA VAL A 103 5.51 21.22 -7.04
C VAL A 103 5.01 20.63 -8.36
N ASP A 104 5.36 21.27 -9.47
CA ASP A 104 4.97 20.78 -10.79
C ASP A 104 5.84 19.58 -11.20
N ILE A 105 5.36 18.82 -12.19
CA ILE A 105 6.13 17.71 -12.78
C ILE A 105 7.10 18.23 -13.85
N ASP A 106 8.13 17.44 -14.13
CA ASP A 106 8.85 17.59 -15.39
C ASP A 106 7.97 17.07 -16.55
N THR A 107 7.94 17.79 -17.66
CA THR A 107 7.17 17.39 -18.83
C THR A 107 7.91 16.38 -19.71
N GLY A 108 9.25 16.33 -19.66
CA GLY A 108 10.06 15.47 -20.52
C GLY A 108 10.03 15.84 -22.01
#